data_AF-A0A497H8K6-F1
#
_entry.id   AF-A0A497H8K6-F1
#
_cell.length_a   1.000
_cell.length_b   1.000
_cell.length_c   1.000
_cell.angle_alpha   90.00
_cell.angle_beta   90.00
_cell.angle_gamma   90.00
#
_symmetry.space_group_name_H-M   'P 1'
#
loop_
_entity.id
_entity.type
_entity.pdbx_description
1 polymer ?
#
loop_
_entity_poly.entity_id
_entity_poly.type
_entity_poly.pdbx_seq_one_letter_code
_entity_poly.pdbx_strand_id
1 'polypeptide(L)'
;MKYVLLFGSIRDIPTCYCWNNDNFSDYPEPYFISDLYYADIYDSKGDFSSWDTDNDGIYGEWNGRKAEDYNISLKPEISIGRLACKSRIEAKTVVKKIIEYENNKEKEWFKRITLVGGDELSNITGHYGKKYRAHEGELLCDKVANIMNDFENIKLYVSKNNLDPHGINVVKNINKGCGFLYIPSHGNPMSLATYGDNGSSKITILSTCYSPLLVNQEKLPIAILGGCHSNQIDVTPFNILWGLIKEGWKYFHLPTEEDETFGDFWKYEWVPECIGWRLISNPHGGAIATIGCTGLGWKGIEINREDGLSDWLEIQFFREYKNGTRILGDIWRNCITKYLETFPINWSASSGSVSCLDAKTVEEWILLGDPTLEIG
;
A
#
# COMPACT_ATOMS: atom_id res chain seq x y z
N MET A 1 -20.89 -12.81 -10.26
CA MET A 1 -20.58 -11.38 -9.96
C MET A 1 -19.14 -11.15 -10.37
N LYS A 2 -18.78 -10.02 -11.00
CA LYS A 2 -17.39 -9.80 -11.47
C LYS A 2 -16.64 -8.72 -10.67
N TYR A 3 -17.37 -7.70 -10.21
CA TYR A 3 -16.82 -6.55 -9.51
C TYR A 3 -17.65 -6.22 -8.27
N VAL A 4 -17.00 -5.78 -7.20
CA VAL A 4 -17.63 -5.22 -5.99
C VAL A 4 -16.92 -3.92 -5.62
N LEU A 5 -17.69 -2.85 -5.48
CA LEU A 5 -17.20 -1.57 -4.97
C LEU A 5 -17.74 -1.35 -3.56
N LEU A 6 -16.84 -1.30 -2.58
CA LEU A 6 -17.17 -0.95 -1.20
C LEU A 6 -17.21 0.57 -1.08
N PHE A 7 -18.40 1.16 -0.97
CA PHE A 7 -18.57 2.62 -0.88
C PHE A 7 -18.97 3.03 0.54
N GLY A 8 -17.99 3.49 1.31
CA GLY A 8 -18.17 4.02 2.66
C GLY A 8 -16.93 3.84 3.51
N SER A 9 -16.93 4.49 4.67
CA SER A 9 -15.87 4.31 5.68
C SER A 9 -15.97 2.90 6.30
N ILE A 10 -14.95 2.52 7.09
CA ILE A 10 -14.99 1.27 7.87
C ILE A 10 -16.15 1.18 8.87
N ARG A 11 -16.84 2.29 9.15
CA ARG A 11 -18.05 2.31 10.00
C ARG A 11 -19.33 2.00 9.22
N ASP A 12 -19.33 2.28 7.92
CA ASP A 12 -20.47 2.06 7.04
C ASP A 12 -20.41 0.65 6.44
N ILE A 13 -19.21 0.26 5.99
CA ILE A 13 -18.88 -1.07 5.47
C ILE A 13 -17.63 -1.51 6.22
N PRO A 14 -17.77 -2.44 7.19
CA PRO A 14 -16.65 -2.99 7.93
C PRO A 14 -15.52 -3.52 7.03
N THR A 15 -14.39 -3.76 7.64
CA THR A 15 -13.28 -4.49 7.03
C THR A 15 -13.01 -5.75 7.84
N CYS A 16 -12.38 -6.74 7.22
CA CYS A 16 -11.75 -7.81 7.97
C CYS A 16 -10.46 -7.28 8.61
N TYR A 17 -10.20 -7.67 9.86
CA TYR A 17 -8.91 -7.52 10.51
C TYR A 17 -8.24 -8.89 10.48
N CYS A 18 -7.17 -9.04 9.70
CA CYS A 18 -6.41 -10.26 9.54
C CYS A 18 -5.33 -10.35 10.64
N TRP A 19 -5.29 -11.43 11.39
CA TRP A 19 -4.39 -11.66 12.53
C TRP A 19 -3.16 -12.51 12.16
N ASN A 20 -2.52 -12.15 11.06
CA ASN A 20 -1.31 -12.79 10.56
C ASN A 20 -0.07 -12.11 11.16
N ASN A 21 0.55 -12.75 12.16
CA ASN A 21 1.67 -12.18 12.92
C ASN A 21 3.02 -12.41 12.22
N ASP A 22 3.67 -11.32 11.81
CA ASP A 22 4.99 -11.36 11.17
C ASP A 22 6.17 -11.57 12.14
N ASN A 23 5.92 -11.62 13.45
CA ASN A 23 6.90 -11.72 14.53
C ASN A 23 7.95 -10.60 14.56
N PHE A 24 7.64 -9.41 14.04
CA PHE A 24 8.55 -8.27 14.14
C PHE A 24 8.53 -7.64 15.53
N SER A 25 9.59 -7.84 16.30
CA SER A 25 9.68 -7.40 17.70
C SER A 25 9.69 -5.89 17.88
N ASP A 26 10.31 -5.18 16.94
CA ASP A 26 10.56 -3.73 17.09
C ASP A 26 9.29 -2.92 16.78
N TYR A 27 8.39 -3.50 15.99
CA TYR A 27 7.07 -2.94 15.70
C TYR A 27 6.01 -4.05 15.67
N PRO A 28 5.50 -4.48 16.84
CA PRO A 28 4.47 -5.49 16.89
C PRO A 28 3.18 -4.97 16.23
N GLU A 29 2.79 -5.61 15.14
CA GLU A 29 1.51 -5.39 14.44
C GLU A 29 0.67 -6.67 14.58
N PRO A 30 -0.26 -6.73 15.55
CA PRO A 30 -1.02 -7.96 15.81
C PRO A 30 -2.03 -8.28 14.71
N TYR A 31 -2.48 -7.26 13.97
CA TYR A 31 -3.43 -7.41 12.87
C TYR A 31 -3.35 -6.23 11.91
N PHE A 32 -3.92 -6.41 10.72
CA PHE A 32 -4.07 -5.37 9.70
C PHE A 32 -5.37 -5.55 8.92
N ILE A 33 -5.76 -4.53 8.17
CA ILE A 33 -7.00 -4.52 7.36
C ILE A 33 -6.83 -5.44 6.14
N SER A 34 -7.84 -6.25 5.83
CA SER A 34 -7.90 -6.97 4.56
C SER A 34 -9.27 -6.83 3.90
N ASP A 35 -9.30 -6.14 2.77
CA ASP A 35 -10.47 -6.16 1.87
C ASP A 35 -10.46 -7.42 0.97
N LEU A 36 -9.35 -8.17 0.90
CA LEU A 36 -9.26 -9.43 0.16
C LEU A 36 -10.25 -10.46 0.70
N TYR A 37 -10.55 -10.43 1.99
CA TYR A 37 -11.59 -11.25 2.63
C TYR A 37 -12.93 -11.23 1.86
N TYR A 38 -13.33 -10.08 1.32
CA TYR A 38 -14.59 -9.96 0.58
C TYR A 38 -14.51 -10.50 -0.86
N ALA A 39 -13.30 -10.77 -1.35
CA ALA A 39 -13.04 -11.24 -2.70
C ALA A 39 -12.63 -12.71 -2.79
N ASP A 40 -12.04 -13.27 -1.72
CA ASP A 40 -11.74 -14.69 -1.55
C ASP A 40 -12.99 -15.41 -1.02
N ILE A 41 -13.88 -15.82 -1.94
CA ILE A 41 -15.21 -16.37 -1.63
C ILE A 41 -15.12 -17.88 -1.40
N TYR A 42 -14.27 -18.58 -2.17
CA TYR A 42 -14.19 -20.03 -2.14
C TYR A 42 -12.79 -20.51 -1.77
N ASP A 43 -12.73 -21.54 -0.93
CA ASP A 43 -11.49 -22.24 -0.63
C ASP A 43 -11.04 -23.13 -1.80
N SER A 44 -9.88 -23.78 -1.65
CA SER A 44 -9.34 -24.69 -2.67
C SER A 44 -10.22 -25.91 -3.01
N LYS A 45 -11.24 -26.21 -2.19
CA LYS A 45 -12.20 -27.31 -2.37
C LYS A 45 -13.54 -26.84 -2.94
N GLY A 46 -13.75 -25.53 -3.06
CA GLY A 46 -15.00 -24.92 -3.51
C GLY A 46 -16.01 -24.67 -2.39
N ASP A 47 -15.60 -24.84 -1.13
CA ASP A 47 -16.39 -24.46 0.05
C ASP A 47 -16.20 -22.95 0.35
N PHE A 48 -17.05 -22.36 1.20
CA PHE A 48 -16.91 -20.94 1.56
C PHE A 48 -15.61 -20.69 2.33
N SER A 49 -14.80 -19.71 1.88
CA SER A 49 -13.57 -19.30 2.57
C SER A 49 -13.93 -18.38 3.75
N SER A 50 -14.08 -18.94 4.95
CA SER A 50 -14.48 -18.18 6.14
C SER A 50 -13.38 -17.29 6.70
N TRP A 51 -12.10 -17.58 6.38
CA TRP A 51 -10.92 -17.06 7.06
C TRP A 51 -10.92 -17.27 8.58
N ASP A 52 -11.82 -18.10 9.11
CA ASP A 52 -12.01 -18.41 10.53
C ASP A 52 -12.33 -19.91 10.58
N THR A 53 -11.27 -20.72 10.61
CA THR A 53 -11.31 -22.17 10.44
C THR A 53 -11.70 -22.86 11.74
N ASP A 54 -11.32 -22.28 12.88
CA ASP A 54 -11.64 -22.82 14.20
C ASP A 54 -12.88 -22.18 14.86
N ASN A 55 -13.48 -21.18 14.21
CA ASN A 55 -14.75 -20.51 14.55
C ASN A 55 -14.69 -19.73 15.87
N ASP A 56 -13.58 -19.04 16.11
CA ASP A 56 -13.40 -18.22 17.31
C ASP A 56 -13.71 -16.72 17.08
N GLY A 57 -13.93 -16.32 15.82
CA GLY A 57 -14.26 -14.97 15.40
C GLY A 57 -13.05 -14.05 15.21
N ILE A 58 -11.85 -14.60 15.25
CA ILE A 58 -10.60 -13.99 14.81
C ILE A 58 -10.30 -14.55 13.42
N TYR A 59 -9.89 -13.68 12.49
CA TYR A 59 -9.81 -14.04 11.08
C TYR A 59 -8.36 -14.01 10.59
N GLY A 60 -7.98 -14.99 9.79
CA GLY A 60 -6.66 -15.10 9.16
C GLY A 60 -5.54 -15.27 10.19
N GLU A 61 -5.83 -15.95 11.30
CA GLU A 61 -4.90 -16.14 12.38
C GLU A 61 -3.68 -16.96 11.97
N TRP A 62 -2.52 -16.35 12.17
CA TRP A 62 -1.24 -17.03 12.02
C TRP A 62 -0.27 -16.62 13.12
N ASN A 63 -0.24 -17.41 14.19
CA ASN A 63 0.59 -17.20 15.34
C ASN A 63 1.25 -18.51 15.83
N GLY A 64 2.47 -18.40 16.35
CA GLY A 64 3.20 -19.57 16.86
C GLY A 64 3.74 -20.51 15.77
N ARG A 65 3.51 -21.83 15.90
CA ARG A 65 4.26 -22.85 15.15
C ARG A 65 3.67 -23.21 13.78
N LYS A 66 2.41 -22.87 13.54
CA LYS A 66 1.66 -23.07 12.29
C LYS A 66 0.48 -22.08 12.30
N ALA A 67 -0.17 -21.87 11.16
CA ALA A 67 -1.39 -21.08 11.13
C ALA A 67 -2.52 -21.79 11.91
N GLU A 68 -3.26 -21.02 12.71
CA GLU A 68 -4.52 -21.41 13.31
C GLU A 68 -5.62 -21.48 12.24
N ASP A 69 -5.68 -20.45 11.39
CA ASP A 69 -6.49 -20.44 10.17
C ASP A 69 -5.68 -20.90 8.98
N TYR A 70 -6.06 -22.06 8.43
CA TYR A 70 -5.30 -22.71 7.36
C TYR A 70 -6.18 -23.09 6.19
N ASN A 71 -5.55 -23.33 5.03
CA ASN A 71 -6.23 -23.60 3.75
C ASN A 71 -7.11 -22.45 3.23
N ILE A 72 -6.87 -21.22 3.68
CA ILE A 72 -7.42 -20.04 3.03
C ILE A 72 -6.86 -19.99 1.59
N SER A 73 -7.72 -19.75 0.60
CA SER A 73 -7.31 -19.72 -0.81
C SER A 73 -6.49 -18.46 -1.10
N LEU A 74 -6.92 -17.32 -0.54
CA LEU A 74 -6.39 -15.97 -0.79
C LEU A 74 -6.52 -15.52 -2.25
N LYS A 75 -7.14 -16.33 -3.11
CA LYS A 75 -7.28 -16.01 -4.54
C LYS A 75 -8.60 -15.27 -4.72
N PRO A 76 -8.57 -13.99 -5.11
CA PRO A 76 -9.81 -13.25 -5.29
C PRO A 76 -10.59 -13.79 -6.51
N GLU A 77 -11.82 -14.28 -6.30
CA GLU A 77 -12.74 -14.65 -7.38
C GLU A 77 -13.34 -13.43 -8.09
N ILE A 78 -13.45 -12.33 -7.35
CA ILE A 78 -14.03 -11.07 -7.84
C ILE A 78 -13.02 -9.94 -7.70
N SER A 79 -13.15 -8.94 -8.58
CA SER A 79 -12.35 -7.73 -8.47
C SER A 79 -12.99 -6.77 -7.47
N ILE A 80 -12.24 -6.40 -6.43
CA ILE A 80 -12.72 -5.52 -5.37
C ILE A 80 -11.94 -4.21 -5.32
N GLY A 81 -12.63 -3.13 -4.98
CA GLY A 81 -12.04 -1.84 -4.66
C GLY A 81 -12.92 -1.08 -3.67
N ARG A 82 -12.32 -0.12 -2.96
CA ARG A 82 -13.01 0.66 -1.92
C ARG A 82 -12.93 2.16 -2.16
N LEU A 83 -14.05 2.86 -1.98
CA LEU A 83 -14.13 4.30 -1.78
C LEU A 83 -14.38 4.57 -0.30
N ALA A 84 -13.32 4.82 0.46
CA ALA A 84 -13.32 4.94 1.93
C ALA A 84 -13.87 6.29 2.44
N CYS A 85 -14.95 6.79 1.84
CA CYS A 85 -15.51 8.11 2.12
C CYS A 85 -16.01 8.21 3.56
N LYS A 86 -15.51 9.21 4.30
CA LYS A 86 -15.96 9.55 5.66
C LYS A 86 -17.02 10.67 5.66
N SER A 87 -17.28 11.28 4.50
CA SER A 87 -18.25 12.36 4.36
C SER A 87 -18.97 12.37 2.99
N ARG A 88 -20.14 13.03 2.94
CA ARG A 88 -20.86 13.27 1.68
C ARG A 88 -20.07 14.14 0.70
N ILE A 89 -19.16 14.98 1.20
CA ILE A 89 -18.32 15.84 0.36
C ILE A 89 -17.29 14.99 -0.35
N GLU A 90 -16.58 14.11 0.35
CA GLU A 90 -15.64 13.15 -0.26
C GLU A 90 -16.35 12.26 -1.27
N ALA A 91 -17.51 11.71 -0.92
CA ALA A 91 -18.32 10.89 -1.82
C ALA A 91 -18.63 11.60 -3.14
N LYS A 92 -19.08 12.87 -3.08
CA LYS A 92 -19.32 13.68 -4.28
C LYS A 92 -18.05 13.94 -5.07
N THR A 93 -16.94 14.23 -4.38
CA THR A 93 -15.64 14.50 -5.01
C THR A 93 -15.15 13.28 -5.79
N VAL A 94 -15.12 12.10 -5.17
CA VAL A 94 -14.55 10.90 -5.81
C VAL A 94 -15.44 10.40 -6.95
N VAL A 95 -16.77 10.41 -6.79
CA VAL A 95 -17.70 10.04 -7.86
C VAL A 95 -17.55 10.97 -9.05
N LYS A 96 -17.44 12.29 -8.81
CA LYS A 96 -17.21 13.27 -9.87
C LYS A 96 -15.92 12.97 -10.64
N LYS A 97 -14.82 12.72 -9.92
CA LYS A 97 -13.52 12.37 -10.53
C LYS A 97 -13.60 11.12 -11.40
N ILE A 98 -14.26 10.06 -10.93
CA ILE A 98 -14.44 8.81 -11.69
C ILE A 98 -15.21 9.09 -12.99
N ILE A 99 -16.35 9.78 -12.89
CA ILE A 99 -17.16 10.15 -14.07
C ILE A 99 -16.35 10.99 -15.06
N GLU A 100 -15.58 11.97 -14.59
CA GLU A 100 -14.74 12.82 -15.46
C GLU A 100 -13.61 12.02 -16.12
N TYR A 101 -12.96 11.14 -15.36
CA TYR A 101 -11.89 10.28 -15.86
C TYR A 101 -12.38 9.33 -16.97
N GLU A 102 -13.53 8.69 -16.78
CA GLU A 102 -14.09 7.72 -17.75
C GLU A 102 -14.70 8.40 -19.00
N ASN A 103 -15.28 9.58 -18.85
CA ASN A 103 -15.85 10.30 -19.99
C ASN A 103 -14.79 11.03 -20.83
N ASN A 104 -13.61 11.32 -20.27
CA ASN A 104 -12.54 11.99 -21.01
C ASN A 104 -11.71 10.99 -21.83
N LYS A 105 -11.91 11.01 -23.15
CA LYS A 105 -11.26 10.11 -24.10
C LYS A 105 -9.83 10.51 -24.48
N GLU A 106 -9.45 11.78 -24.26
CA GLU A 106 -8.14 12.29 -24.66
C GLU A 106 -7.31 12.62 -23.41
N LYS A 107 -6.46 11.68 -23.01
CA LYS A 107 -5.57 11.83 -21.85
C LYS A 107 -4.12 11.93 -22.31
N GLU A 108 -3.73 13.05 -22.95
CA GLU A 108 -2.34 13.27 -23.40
C GLU A 108 -1.31 13.13 -22.27
N TRP A 109 -1.71 13.47 -21.04
CA TRP A 109 -0.90 13.34 -19.83
C TRP A 109 -0.70 11.88 -19.37
N PHE A 110 -1.51 10.94 -19.87
CA PHE A 110 -1.54 9.56 -19.37
C PHE A 110 -0.27 8.80 -19.75
N LYS A 111 0.32 9.05 -20.93
CA LYS A 111 1.57 8.41 -21.38
C LYS A 111 2.83 8.88 -20.65
N ARG A 112 2.68 9.48 -19.47
CA ARG A 112 3.76 9.81 -18.53
C ARG A 112 3.66 8.96 -17.29
N ILE A 113 4.79 8.43 -16.83
CA ILE A 113 4.92 7.75 -15.54
C ILE A 113 5.91 8.50 -14.67
N THR A 114 5.51 8.82 -13.44
CA THR A 114 6.40 9.42 -12.44
C THR A 114 6.91 8.31 -11.53
N LEU A 115 8.23 8.15 -11.50
CA LEU A 115 8.95 7.13 -10.75
C LEU A 115 9.77 7.84 -9.67
N VAL A 116 9.50 7.56 -8.40
CA VAL A 116 10.20 8.19 -7.26
C VAL A 116 10.96 7.13 -6.48
N GLY A 117 12.28 7.22 -6.47
CA GLY A 117 13.14 6.21 -5.84
C GLY A 117 14.26 6.83 -5.02
N GLY A 118 14.62 6.18 -3.92
CA GLY A 118 15.76 6.57 -3.10
C GLY A 118 16.39 5.37 -2.39
N ASP A 119 17.11 5.65 -1.32
CA ASP A 119 17.75 4.63 -0.50
C ASP A 119 16.78 4.16 0.60
N GLU A 120 16.42 2.89 0.57
CA GLU A 120 15.43 2.35 1.50
C GLU A 120 16.07 1.51 2.60
N LEU A 121 17.24 0.92 2.35
CA LEU A 121 17.81 -0.10 3.26
C LEU A 121 19.20 0.24 3.81
N SER A 122 19.83 1.34 3.41
CA SER A 122 21.17 1.71 3.90
C SER A 122 21.31 1.92 5.42
N ASN A 123 20.25 2.34 6.09
CA ASN A 123 20.20 2.47 7.57
C ASN A 123 19.74 1.20 8.27
N ILE A 124 19.19 0.26 7.52
CA ILE A 124 18.73 -1.01 8.04
C ILE A 124 19.89 -1.97 7.81
N THR A 125 20.59 -2.36 8.89
CA THR A 125 21.06 -3.74 8.91
C THR A 125 19.80 -4.55 8.63
N GLY A 126 19.67 -5.15 7.43
CA GLY A 126 18.51 -6.00 7.12
C GLY A 126 18.18 -6.87 8.33
N HIS A 127 16.96 -7.37 8.46
CA HIS A 127 16.56 -8.25 9.57
C HIS A 127 17.56 -9.43 9.80
N TYR A 128 18.44 -9.68 8.82
CA TYR A 128 19.56 -10.63 8.82
C TYR A 128 20.97 -10.04 8.54
N GLY A 129 21.25 -8.77 8.85
CA GLY A 129 22.61 -8.23 9.03
C GLY A 129 23.43 -7.86 7.79
N LYS A 130 22.84 -7.75 6.59
CA LYS A 130 23.56 -7.24 5.41
C LYS A 130 23.33 -5.74 5.22
N LYS A 131 24.41 -4.97 5.07
CA LYS A 131 24.37 -3.60 4.56
C LYS A 131 24.18 -3.65 3.06
N TYR A 132 23.01 -3.25 2.57
CA TYR A 132 22.81 -3.03 1.15
C TYR A 132 23.35 -1.64 0.79
N ARG A 133 24.14 -1.57 -0.28
CA ARG A 133 24.72 -0.33 -0.83
C ARG A 133 24.06 -0.03 -2.17
N ALA A 134 22.73 -0.01 -2.20
CA ALA A 134 21.99 0.31 -3.40
C ALA A 134 20.86 1.29 -3.08
N HIS A 135 20.42 2.07 -4.06
CA HIS A 135 19.17 2.80 -3.97
C HIS A 135 18.06 1.83 -4.39
N GLU A 136 17.58 0.99 -3.46
CA GLU A 136 16.65 -0.10 -3.80
C GLU A 136 15.38 0.41 -4.49
N GLY A 137 14.83 1.54 -4.02
CA GLY A 137 13.68 2.17 -4.64
C GLY A 137 13.94 2.62 -6.09
N GLU A 138 15.17 3.07 -6.40
CA GLU A 138 15.55 3.42 -7.77
C GLU A 138 15.67 2.17 -8.68
N LEU A 139 16.17 1.06 -8.14
CA LEU A 139 16.25 -0.21 -8.87
C LEU A 139 14.85 -0.75 -9.22
N LEU A 140 13.90 -0.67 -8.29
CA LEU A 140 12.50 -1.04 -8.53
C LEU A 140 11.88 -0.12 -9.59
N CYS A 141 12.10 1.18 -9.48
CA CYS A 141 11.67 2.16 -10.48
C CYS A 141 12.25 1.87 -11.87
N ASP A 142 13.52 1.47 -11.96
CA ASP A 142 14.16 1.12 -13.24
C ASP A 142 13.57 -0.16 -13.86
N LYS A 143 13.20 -1.16 -13.04
CA LYS A 143 12.45 -2.33 -13.52
C LYS A 143 11.11 -1.91 -14.12
N VAL A 144 10.36 -1.03 -13.46
CA VAL A 144 9.09 -0.48 -13.97
C VAL A 144 9.31 0.33 -15.24
N ALA A 145 10.34 1.18 -15.30
CA ALA A 145 10.65 1.97 -16.48
C ALA A 145 10.92 1.11 -17.72
N ASN A 146 11.59 -0.03 -17.54
CA ASN A 146 11.87 -0.97 -18.61
C ASN A 146 10.61 -1.69 -19.11
N ILE A 147 9.68 -2.03 -18.21
CA ILE A 147 8.37 -2.59 -18.57
C ILE A 147 7.53 -1.56 -19.32
N MET A 148 7.52 -0.33 -18.81
CA MET A 148 6.75 0.82 -19.30
C MET A 148 7.58 1.65 -20.30
N ASN A 149 8.30 0.98 -21.21
CA ASN A 149 9.20 1.60 -22.17
C ASN A 149 8.50 2.47 -23.24
N ASP A 150 7.18 2.37 -23.36
CA ASP A 150 6.33 3.18 -24.23
C ASP A 150 5.76 4.43 -23.53
N PHE A 151 6.13 4.68 -22.27
CA PHE A 151 5.78 5.87 -21.52
C PHE A 151 6.96 6.85 -21.43
N GLU A 152 6.66 8.14 -21.28
CA GLU A 152 7.61 9.14 -20.81
C GLU A 152 7.94 8.86 -19.34
N ASN A 153 9.16 8.36 -19.10
CA ASN A 153 9.63 7.96 -17.77
C ASN A 153 10.28 9.13 -17.02
N ILE A 154 9.54 9.75 -16.08
CA ILE A 154 10.04 10.82 -15.22
C ILE A 154 10.65 10.21 -13.94
N LYS A 155 11.98 10.14 -13.90
CA LYS A 155 12.73 9.56 -12.77
C LYS A 155 13.15 10.65 -11.78
N LEU A 156 12.52 10.66 -10.61
CA LEU A 156 12.83 11.52 -9.46
C LEU A 156 13.62 10.71 -8.43
N TYR A 157 14.94 10.74 -8.57
CA TYR A 157 15.88 9.85 -7.89
C TYR A 157 16.79 10.67 -6.97
N VAL A 158 17.19 10.05 -5.86
CA VAL A 158 18.21 10.60 -4.96
C VAL A 158 19.54 10.72 -5.72
N SER A 159 19.95 9.67 -6.43
CA SER A 159 21.20 9.62 -7.20
C SER A 159 21.29 10.68 -8.31
N LYS A 160 20.14 11.22 -8.75
CA LYS A 160 20.04 12.27 -9.77
C LYS A 160 20.01 13.68 -9.17
N ASN A 161 20.04 13.83 -7.85
CA ASN A 161 19.91 15.11 -7.15
C ASN A 161 18.66 15.91 -7.57
N ASN A 162 17.59 15.22 -7.96
CA ASN A 162 16.34 15.84 -8.39
C ASN A 162 15.12 15.45 -7.52
N LEU A 163 15.34 14.60 -6.50
CA LEU A 163 14.39 14.38 -5.41
C LEU A 163 14.77 15.30 -4.24
N ASP A 164 13.99 16.38 -4.04
CA ASP A 164 14.27 17.33 -2.97
C ASP A 164 13.82 16.80 -1.59
N PRO A 165 14.42 17.26 -0.47
CA PRO A 165 14.13 16.76 0.87
C PRO A 165 12.66 16.84 1.32
N HIS A 166 11.86 17.69 0.68
CA HIS A 166 10.46 17.95 1.03
C HIS A 166 9.48 17.52 -0.08
N GLY A 167 9.92 16.74 -1.08
CA GLY A 167 9.03 16.16 -2.08
C GLY A 167 8.33 17.17 -2.99
N ILE A 168 8.80 18.43 -3.04
CA ILE A 168 8.19 19.49 -3.84
C ILE A 168 8.27 19.18 -5.34
N ASN A 169 9.36 18.56 -5.79
CA ASN A 169 9.51 18.10 -7.17
C ASN A 169 8.53 16.96 -7.50
N VAL A 170 8.18 16.11 -6.53
CA VAL A 170 7.15 15.07 -6.69
C VAL A 170 5.79 15.74 -6.89
N VAL A 171 5.41 16.66 -6.00
CA VAL A 171 4.17 17.47 -6.12
C VAL A 171 4.10 18.19 -7.47
N LYS A 172 5.19 18.83 -7.91
CA LYS A 172 5.26 19.50 -9.22
C LYS A 172 5.01 18.54 -10.39
N ASN A 173 5.53 17.32 -10.36
CA ASN A 173 5.33 16.36 -11.44
C ASN A 173 3.92 15.76 -11.43
N ILE A 174 3.35 15.52 -10.25
CA ILE A 174 1.93 15.17 -10.12
C ILE A 174 1.06 16.27 -10.73
N ASN A 175 1.33 17.55 -10.42
CA ASN A 175 0.62 18.72 -10.95
C ASN A 175 0.69 18.86 -12.48
N LYS A 176 1.74 18.35 -13.13
CA LYS A 176 1.82 18.29 -14.60
C LYS A 176 0.90 17.22 -15.20
N GLY A 177 0.45 16.25 -14.40
CA GLY A 177 -0.30 15.06 -14.79
C GLY A 177 0.60 13.87 -15.11
N CYS A 178 0.20 12.67 -14.73
CA CYS A 178 0.83 11.42 -15.15
C CYS A 178 -0.20 10.29 -15.07
N GLY A 179 -0.11 9.29 -15.95
CA GLY A 179 -1.01 8.13 -15.90
C GLY A 179 -0.74 7.24 -14.69
N PHE A 180 0.56 7.10 -14.35
CA PHE A 180 1.00 6.30 -13.22
C PHE A 180 1.98 7.08 -12.34
N LEU A 181 1.85 6.85 -11.04
CA LEU A 181 2.78 7.28 -10.01
C LEU A 181 3.27 6.05 -9.25
N TYR A 182 4.58 5.81 -9.23
CA TYR A 182 5.17 4.69 -8.50
C TYR A 182 6.14 5.21 -7.45
N ILE A 183 5.90 4.82 -6.20
CA ILE A 183 6.68 5.23 -5.04
C ILE A 183 7.00 3.99 -4.20
N PRO A 184 8.07 3.23 -4.52
CA PRO A 184 8.69 2.30 -3.59
C PRO A 184 9.37 3.13 -2.48
N SER A 185 8.85 3.05 -1.26
CA SER A 185 9.33 3.87 -0.15
C SER A 185 9.04 3.23 1.21
N HIS A 186 9.52 3.86 2.28
CA HIS A 186 8.97 3.70 3.62
C HIS A 186 7.65 4.45 3.74
N GLY A 187 6.84 4.09 4.74
CA GLY A 187 5.54 4.69 4.95
C GLY A 187 5.03 4.65 6.38
N ASN A 188 4.09 5.55 6.63
CA ASN A 188 3.11 5.52 7.70
C ASN A 188 1.82 6.14 7.14
N PRO A 189 0.70 6.14 7.89
CA PRO A 189 -0.54 6.70 7.39
C PRO A 189 -0.44 8.17 6.96
N MET A 190 0.45 8.97 7.54
CA MET A 190 0.59 10.38 7.20
C MET A 190 1.45 10.62 5.97
N SER A 191 2.46 9.79 5.71
CA SER A 191 3.57 10.16 4.85
C SER A 191 4.32 8.99 4.23
N LEU A 192 4.88 9.25 3.06
CA LEU A 192 5.84 8.39 2.37
C LEU A 192 7.22 9.05 2.40
N ALA A 193 8.26 8.26 2.67
CA ALA A 193 9.61 8.77 2.81
C ALA A 193 10.66 7.77 2.29
N THR A 194 11.80 8.30 1.90
CA THR A 194 13.01 7.52 1.58
C THR A 194 14.20 8.17 2.27
N TYR A 195 15.40 7.65 2.06
CA TYR A 195 16.62 8.26 2.55
C TYR A 195 17.54 8.72 1.41
N GLY A 196 18.33 9.74 1.70
CA GLY A 196 19.46 10.16 0.86
C GLY A 196 20.60 9.14 0.87
N ASP A 197 21.67 9.43 0.13
CA ASP A 197 22.82 8.53 -0.04
C ASP A 197 23.31 7.93 1.29
N ASN A 198 23.44 6.60 1.32
CA ASN A 198 23.89 5.82 2.48
C ASN A 198 23.07 6.12 3.75
N GLY A 199 21.80 6.47 3.61
CA GLY A 199 20.90 6.65 4.74
C GLY A 199 21.09 7.99 5.46
N SER A 200 21.92 8.88 4.91
CA SER A 200 22.42 10.08 5.58
C SER A 200 21.33 11.08 6.01
N SER A 201 20.18 11.11 5.33
CA SER A 201 19.09 12.03 5.65
C SER A 201 17.73 11.49 5.22
N LYS A 202 16.69 11.69 6.04
CA LYS A 202 15.31 11.36 5.67
C LYS A 202 14.79 12.37 4.66
N ILE A 203 14.24 11.87 3.56
CA ILE A 203 13.59 12.64 2.49
C ILE A 203 12.10 12.34 2.54
N THR A 204 11.28 13.38 2.72
CA THR A 204 9.82 13.24 2.63
C THR A 204 9.41 13.27 1.16
N ILE A 205 8.76 12.22 0.69
CA ILE A 205 8.28 12.11 -0.69
C ILE A 205 6.89 12.75 -0.83
N LEU A 206 5.96 12.34 0.04
CA LEU A 206 4.60 12.86 0.10
C LEU A 206 4.10 12.85 1.54
N SER A 207 3.19 13.77 1.85
CA SER A 207 2.49 13.85 3.14
C SER A 207 1.04 14.24 2.91
N THR A 208 0.14 13.81 3.81
CA THR A 208 -1.27 14.24 3.79
C THR A 208 -1.40 15.76 3.85
N CYS A 209 -0.44 16.43 4.51
CA CYS A 209 -0.31 17.89 4.57
C CYS A 209 -0.07 18.55 3.20
N TYR A 210 0.40 17.81 2.18
CA TYR A 210 0.65 18.34 0.84
C TYR A 210 -0.61 18.39 -0.03
N SER A 211 -1.74 17.86 0.45
CA SER A 211 -3.00 17.85 -0.30
C SER A 211 -3.41 19.22 -0.88
N PRO A 212 -3.27 20.37 -0.19
CA PRO A 212 -3.57 21.67 -0.78
C PRO A 212 -2.66 22.07 -1.96
N LEU A 213 -1.48 21.47 -2.07
CA LEU A 213 -0.51 21.73 -3.15
C LEU A 213 -0.73 20.82 -4.37
N LEU A 214 -1.52 19.76 -4.22
CA LEU A 214 -1.90 18.83 -5.28
C LEU A 214 -3.10 19.40 -6.04
N VAL A 215 -2.79 20.06 -7.16
CA VAL A 215 -3.72 20.83 -8.00
C VAL A 215 -3.72 20.36 -9.46
N ASN A 216 -3.42 19.09 -9.69
CA ASN A 216 -3.44 18.44 -11.01
C ASN A 216 -4.85 18.31 -11.65
N GLN A 217 -5.90 18.78 -10.97
CA GLN A 217 -7.28 18.76 -11.48
C GLN A 217 -7.68 17.34 -11.92
N GLU A 218 -8.14 17.18 -13.16
CA GLU A 218 -8.61 15.90 -13.73
C GLU A 218 -7.46 15.00 -14.22
N LYS A 219 -6.18 15.42 -14.09
CA LYS A 219 -5.01 14.64 -14.52
C LYS A 219 -4.58 13.66 -13.43
N LEU A 220 -5.42 12.69 -13.16
CA LEU A 220 -5.38 11.85 -11.96
C LEU A 220 -4.61 10.54 -12.21
N PRO A 221 -3.38 10.35 -11.66
CA PRO A 221 -2.66 9.09 -11.77
C PRO A 221 -3.36 7.95 -11.00
N ILE A 222 -3.04 6.73 -11.41
CA ILE A 222 -3.13 5.54 -10.55
C ILE A 222 -1.81 5.44 -9.80
N ALA A 223 -1.85 5.45 -8.46
CA ALA A 223 -0.66 5.45 -7.63
C ALA A 223 -0.41 4.08 -6.99
N ILE A 224 0.79 3.54 -7.17
CA ILE A 224 1.26 2.33 -6.48
C ILE A 224 2.23 2.78 -5.38
N LEU A 225 1.87 2.53 -4.12
CA LEU A 225 2.54 3.06 -2.93
C LEU A 225 3.14 1.91 -2.10
N GLY A 226 4.45 1.72 -2.18
CA GLY A 226 5.17 0.63 -1.50
C GLY A 226 5.47 0.86 -0.01
N GLY A 227 5.02 1.98 0.56
CA GLY A 227 5.23 2.29 1.97
C GLY A 227 4.21 1.63 2.88
N CYS A 228 4.69 1.12 4.02
CA CYS A 228 3.87 0.56 5.09
C CYS A 228 2.71 1.50 5.46
N HIS A 229 1.54 0.93 5.73
CA HIS A 229 0.33 1.64 6.17
C HIS A 229 -0.16 2.78 5.24
N SER A 230 0.34 2.85 4.00
CA SER A 230 -0.03 3.91 3.06
C SER A 230 -1.53 3.97 2.76
N ASN A 231 -2.20 2.82 2.82
CA ASN A 231 -3.63 2.64 2.65
C ASN A 231 -4.35 2.22 3.96
N GLN A 232 -3.79 2.45 5.15
CA GLN A 232 -4.45 2.13 6.43
C GLN A 232 -5.72 2.99 6.65
N ILE A 233 -6.90 2.48 6.28
CA ILE A 233 -8.14 3.26 6.25
C ILE A 233 -8.84 3.44 7.61
N ASP A 234 -8.42 2.72 8.65
CA ASP A 234 -8.99 2.78 10.00
C ASP A 234 -8.36 3.86 10.90
N VAL A 235 -7.43 4.65 10.38
CA VAL A 235 -6.87 5.81 11.08
C VAL A 235 -7.94 6.84 11.44
N THR A 236 -7.79 7.44 12.63
CA THR A 236 -8.74 8.41 13.13
C THR A 236 -8.18 9.29 14.25
N PRO A 237 -8.54 10.60 14.34
CA PRO A 237 -8.13 11.46 15.45
C PRO A 237 -8.57 10.97 16.83
N PHE A 238 -9.59 10.09 16.88
CA PHE A 238 -10.00 9.43 18.12
C PHE A 238 -8.91 8.52 18.70
N ASN A 239 -7.93 8.06 17.89
CA ASN A 239 -6.81 7.27 18.38
C ASN A 239 -5.92 8.06 19.35
N ILE A 240 -5.98 9.41 19.36
CA ILE A 240 -5.34 10.21 20.42
C ILE A 240 -6.00 9.95 21.79
N LEU A 241 -7.34 9.92 21.83
CA LEU A 241 -8.06 9.65 23.07
C LEU A 241 -7.82 8.21 23.54
N TRP A 242 -7.88 7.24 22.63
CA TRP A 242 -7.62 5.84 22.96
C TRP A 242 -6.17 5.59 23.40
N GLY A 243 -5.20 6.19 22.72
CA GLY A 243 -3.80 6.14 23.13
C GLY A 243 -3.58 6.69 24.54
N LEU A 244 -4.18 7.84 24.86
CA LEU A 244 -4.15 8.40 26.21
C LEU A 244 -4.82 7.50 27.27
N ILE A 245 -5.90 6.81 26.93
CA ILE A 245 -6.56 5.86 27.85
C ILE A 245 -5.70 4.63 28.10
N LYS A 246 -5.05 4.10 27.04
CA LYS A 246 -4.26 2.85 27.08
C LYS A 246 -2.88 3.05 27.70
N GLU A 247 -2.20 4.14 27.34
CA GLU A 247 -0.78 4.38 27.66
C GLU A 247 -0.56 5.61 28.57
N GLY A 248 -1.60 6.40 28.84
CA GLY A 248 -1.44 7.68 29.53
C GLY A 248 -0.57 8.64 28.72
N TRP A 249 0.21 9.47 29.41
CA TRP A 249 1.13 10.41 28.77
C TRP A 249 2.27 9.75 27.99
N LYS A 250 2.57 8.47 28.26
CA LYS A 250 3.56 7.69 27.50
C LYS A 250 3.21 7.66 26.01
N TYR A 251 1.93 7.74 25.65
CA TYR A 251 1.49 7.78 24.25
C TYR A 251 2.29 8.79 23.40
N PHE A 252 2.60 9.97 23.95
CA PHE A 252 3.35 11.01 23.25
C PHE A 252 4.88 10.90 23.35
N HIS A 253 5.41 9.90 24.05
CA HIS A 253 6.85 9.68 24.13
C HIS A 253 7.34 9.16 22.78
N LEU A 254 8.20 9.95 22.14
CA LEU A 254 8.80 9.59 20.86
C LEU A 254 10.00 8.66 21.10
N PRO A 255 10.27 7.71 20.19
CA PRO A 255 11.47 6.88 20.25
C PRO A 255 12.73 7.76 20.21
N THR A 256 13.69 7.45 21.08
CA THR A 256 15.03 8.05 21.06
C THR A 256 16.09 6.95 21.09
N GLU A 257 17.32 7.25 20.68
CA GLU A 257 18.42 6.26 20.70
C GLU A 257 18.71 5.69 22.11
N GLU A 258 18.29 6.39 23.16
CA GLU A 258 18.55 6.04 24.56
C GLU A 258 17.33 5.44 25.28
N ASP A 259 16.13 5.52 24.69
CA ASP A 259 14.87 5.12 25.32
C ASP A 259 13.98 4.32 24.37
N GLU A 260 13.94 3.01 24.62
CA GLU A 260 13.06 2.05 23.94
C GLU A 260 11.61 2.11 24.47
N THR A 261 11.32 2.93 25.49
CA THR A 261 9.97 3.10 26.06
C THR A 261 9.16 4.21 25.40
N PHE A 262 8.94 4.10 24.10
CA PHE A 262 8.07 5.00 23.35
C PHE A 262 6.60 4.57 23.37
N GLY A 263 5.71 5.52 23.11
CA GLY A 263 4.26 5.28 22.97
C GLY A 263 3.81 5.25 21.52
N ASP A 264 2.53 4.98 21.27
CA ASP A 264 2.01 4.73 19.92
C ASP A 264 1.82 6.00 19.05
N PHE A 265 2.07 7.22 19.55
CA PHE A 265 1.78 8.46 18.79
C PHE A 265 2.60 8.61 17.49
N TRP A 266 3.83 8.11 17.47
CA TRP A 266 4.73 8.20 16.31
C TRP A 266 4.29 7.28 15.15
N LYS A 267 3.32 6.38 15.38
CA LYS A 267 2.72 5.52 14.34
C LYS A 267 1.82 6.32 13.38
N TYR A 268 1.42 7.53 13.77
CA TYR A 268 0.53 8.41 13.00
C TYR A 268 -0.87 7.84 12.71
N GLU A 269 -1.31 6.81 13.43
CA GLU A 269 -2.68 6.26 13.29
C GLU A 269 -3.78 7.26 13.72
N TRP A 270 -3.39 8.37 14.32
CA TRP A 270 -4.28 9.46 14.71
C TRP A 270 -4.65 10.42 13.57
N VAL A 271 -4.07 10.27 12.37
CA VAL A 271 -4.42 11.16 11.27
C VAL A 271 -5.88 11.02 10.84
N PRO A 272 -6.51 12.08 10.29
CA PRO A 272 -7.88 12.00 9.78
C PRO A 272 -8.08 10.95 8.68
N GLU A 273 -7.09 10.82 7.80
CA GLU A 273 -7.11 9.98 6.61
C GLU A 273 -5.67 9.52 6.31
N CYS A 274 -5.50 8.28 5.83
CA CYS A 274 -4.21 7.82 5.34
C CYS A 274 -3.84 8.51 4.02
N ILE A 275 -2.54 8.51 3.68
CA ILE A 275 -2.00 9.17 2.50
C ILE A 275 -2.65 8.68 1.21
N GLY A 276 -2.90 7.38 1.08
CA GLY A 276 -3.57 6.80 -0.07
C GLY A 276 -4.98 7.36 -0.27
N TRP A 277 -5.82 7.31 0.76
CA TRP A 277 -7.16 7.89 0.68
C TRP A 277 -7.12 9.40 0.48
N ARG A 278 -6.19 10.11 1.12
CA ARG A 278 -6.05 11.56 1.00
C ARG A 278 -5.73 12.02 -0.43
N LEU A 279 -4.95 11.22 -1.18
CA LEU A 279 -4.70 11.47 -2.60
C LEU A 279 -6.00 11.36 -3.42
N ILE A 280 -6.86 10.38 -3.13
CA ILE A 280 -8.11 10.16 -3.86
C ILE A 280 -9.18 11.20 -3.45
N SER A 281 -9.29 11.51 -2.17
CA SER A 281 -10.34 12.37 -1.62
C SER A 281 -10.11 13.87 -1.85
N ASN A 282 -8.91 14.27 -2.28
CA ASN A 282 -8.57 15.67 -2.53
C ASN A 282 -9.43 16.31 -3.64
N PRO A 283 -10.20 17.38 -3.37
CA PRO A 283 -11.08 18.00 -4.35
C PRO A 283 -10.38 18.73 -5.50
N HIS A 284 -9.08 19.01 -5.40
CA HIS A 284 -8.34 19.80 -6.40
C HIS A 284 -7.42 18.97 -7.30
N GLY A 285 -7.33 17.67 -7.08
CA GLY A 285 -6.37 16.80 -7.77
C GLY A 285 -6.06 15.57 -6.93
N GLY A 286 -4.79 15.16 -6.90
CA GLY A 286 -4.33 13.93 -6.27
C GLY A 286 -4.37 12.76 -7.24
N ALA A 287 -5.01 11.64 -6.89
CA ALA A 287 -5.04 10.40 -7.67
C ALA A 287 -6.49 9.97 -7.99
N ILE A 288 -6.64 9.06 -8.96
CA ILE A 288 -7.93 8.40 -9.26
C ILE A 288 -8.09 7.10 -8.44
N ALA A 289 -6.97 6.45 -8.15
CA ALA A 289 -6.90 5.25 -7.34
C ALA A 289 -5.51 5.11 -6.70
N THR A 290 -5.44 4.40 -5.57
CA THR A 290 -4.18 4.00 -4.92
C THR A 290 -4.20 2.51 -4.60
N ILE A 291 -3.05 1.86 -4.76
CA ILE A 291 -2.81 0.48 -4.33
C ILE A 291 -1.61 0.51 -3.38
N GLY A 292 -1.77 -0.05 -2.18
CA GLY A 292 -0.77 0.02 -1.12
C GLY A 292 -1.16 -0.80 0.11
N CYS A 293 -0.20 -0.99 1.02
CA CYS A 293 -0.38 -1.77 2.25
C CYS A 293 -1.26 -1.04 3.28
N THR A 294 -2.01 -1.81 4.05
CA THR A 294 -2.71 -1.33 5.25
C THR A 294 -1.94 -1.54 6.54
N GLY A 295 -0.90 -2.38 6.52
CA GLY A 295 -0.02 -2.67 7.65
C GLY A 295 1.47 -2.61 7.27
N LEU A 296 2.29 -3.39 7.95
CA LEU A 296 3.72 -3.55 7.67
C LEU A 296 4.00 -4.31 6.37
N GLY A 297 4.39 -3.55 5.34
CA GLY A 297 4.83 -4.10 4.06
C GLY A 297 6.27 -4.59 4.10
N TRP A 298 6.49 -5.86 3.74
CA TRP A 298 7.82 -6.46 3.62
C TRP A 298 8.32 -6.48 2.18
N LYS A 299 9.63 -6.38 2.03
CA LYS A 299 10.35 -6.43 0.76
C LYS A 299 11.24 -7.66 0.69
N GLY A 300 11.42 -8.24 -0.50
CA GLY A 300 12.19 -9.48 -0.68
C GLY A 300 13.62 -9.32 -0.15
N ILE A 301 14.23 -8.17 -0.44
CA ILE A 301 15.58 -7.83 -0.05
C ILE A 301 15.78 -7.73 1.48
N GLU A 302 14.75 -7.36 2.24
CA GLU A 302 14.80 -7.27 3.72
C GLU A 302 14.99 -8.65 4.36
N ILE A 303 14.49 -9.70 3.70
CA ILE A 303 14.59 -11.10 4.13
C ILE A 303 15.60 -11.91 3.31
N ASN A 304 16.55 -11.24 2.63
CA ASN A 304 17.57 -11.87 1.76
C ASN A 304 16.99 -12.74 0.62
N ARG A 305 15.82 -12.38 0.11
CA ARG A 305 15.17 -13.05 -1.01
C ARG A 305 15.29 -12.18 -2.25
N GLU A 306 15.70 -12.77 -3.37
CA GLU A 306 15.91 -12.01 -4.62
C GLU A 306 14.60 -11.54 -5.26
N ASP A 307 13.49 -12.26 -5.01
CA ASP A 307 12.19 -11.99 -5.63
C ASP A 307 11.04 -12.50 -4.76
N GLY A 308 9.99 -11.68 -4.56
CA GLY A 308 8.84 -11.98 -3.70
C GLY A 308 8.38 -10.75 -2.92
N LEU A 309 7.36 -10.93 -2.07
CA LEU A 309 6.80 -9.86 -1.22
C LEU A 309 6.38 -8.60 -2.01
N SER A 310 6.34 -7.43 -1.37
CA SER A 310 5.82 -6.20 -1.95
C SER A 310 6.52 -5.80 -3.25
N ASP A 311 7.86 -5.93 -3.31
CA ASP A 311 8.67 -5.62 -4.49
C ASP A 311 8.17 -6.31 -5.76
N TRP A 312 7.79 -7.59 -5.63
CA TRP A 312 7.27 -8.37 -6.74
C TRP A 312 5.85 -7.94 -7.10
N LEU A 313 4.99 -7.78 -6.08
CA LEU A 313 3.57 -7.48 -6.26
C LEU A 313 3.36 -6.11 -6.92
N GLU A 314 4.12 -5.10 -6.49
CA GLU A 314 4.17 -3.76 -7.08
C GLU A 314 4.54 -3.78 -8.56
N ILE A 315 5.62 -4.50 -8.91
CA ILE A 315 6.10 -4.61 -10.30
C ILE A 315 5.11 -5.40 -11.16
N GLN A 316 4.43 -6.40 -10.57
CA GLN A 316 3.48 -7.23 -11.30
C GLN A 316 2.30 -6.42 -11.84
N PHE A 317 1.87 -5.36 -11.15
CA PHE A 317 0.85 -4.43 -11.65
C PHE A 317 1.20 -3.90 -13.05
N PHE A 318 2.43 -3.40 -13.23
CA PHE A 318 2.87 -2.84 -14.50
C PHE A 318 3.02 -3.91 -15.59
N ARG A 319 3.40 -5.14 -15.22
CA ARG A 319 3.44 -6.28 -16.17
C ARG A 319 2.06 -6.64 -16.67
N GLU A 320 1.06 -6.74 -15.79
CA GLU A 320 -0.33 -7.00 -16.16
C GLU A 320 -0.89 -5.89 -17.07
N TYR A 321 -0.62 -4.62 -16.73
CA TYR A 321 -0.98 -3.50 -17.61
C TYR A 321 -0.31 -3.61 -18.98
N LYS A 322 1.02 -3.85 -19.04
CA LYS A 322 1.76 -3.99 -20.30
C LYS A 322 1.25 -5.16 -21.15
N ASN A 323 0.80 -6.24 -20.51
CA ASN A 323 0.27 -7.44 -21.15
C ASN A 323 -1.14 -7.26 -21.74
N GLY A 324 -1.80 -6.12 -21.52
CA GLY A 324 -3.06 -5.79 -22.19
C GLY A 324 -4.28 -5.73 -21.28
N THR A 325 -4.19 -6.10 -20.00
CA THR A 325 -5.28 -5.91 -19.05
C THR A 325 -5.48 -4.40 -18.81
N ARG A 326 -6.73 -3.92 -18.89
CA ARG A 326 -7.05 -2.48 -18.80
C ARG A 326 -7.97 -2.10 -17.66
N ILE A 327 -8.77 -3.04 -17.14
CA ILE A 327 -9.65 -2.76 -16.00
C ILE A 327 -8.84 -2.86 -14.70
N LEU A 328 -8.87 -1.80 -13.89
CA LEU A 328 -8.02 -1.65 -12.70
C LEU A 328 -8.17 -2.81 -11.71
N GLY A 329 -9.40 -3.18 -11.38
CA GLY A 329 -9.66 -4.30 -10.48
C GLY A 329 -9.30 -5.66 -11.09
N ASP A 330 -9.36 -5.82 -12.42
CA ASP A 330 -8.91 -7.06 -13.08
C ASP A 330 -7.38 -7.17 -13.01
N ILE A 331 -6.65 -6.07 -13.20
CA ILE A 331 -5.18 -6.04 -13.00
C ILE A 331 -4.84 -6.46 -11.57
N TRP A 332 -5.48 -5.83 -10.58
CA TRP A 332 -5.14 -6.12 -9.18
C TRP A 332 -5.46 -7.57 -8.78
N ARG A 333 -6.62 -8.10 -9.19
CA ARG A 333 -6.99 -9.51 -9.01
C ARG A 333 -5.95 -10.45 -9.62
N ASN A 334 -5.50 -10.17 -10.85
CA ASN A 334 -4.49 -10.98 -11.53
C ASN A 334 -3.12 -10.91 -10.85
N CYS A 335 -2.73 -9.75 -10.30
CA CYS A 335 -1.49 -9.62 -9.54
C CYS A 335 -1.47 -10.56 -8.34
N ILE A 336 -2.53 -10.55 -7.52
CA ILE A 336 -2.66 -11.42 -6.34
C ILE A 336 -2.67 -12.89 -6.78
N THR A 337 -3.47 -13.24 -7.78
CA THR A 337 -3.57 -14.62 -8.28
C THR A 337 -2.21 -15.15 -8.72
N LYS A 338 -1.47 -14.37 -9.51
CA LYS A 338 -0.17 -14.78 -10.03
C LYS A 338 0.92 -14.77 -8.96
N TYR A 339 0.79 -13.91 -7.95
CA TYR A 339 1.64 -13.95 -6.77
C TYR A 339 1.52 -15.31 -6.09
N LEU A 340 0.30 -15.75 -5.78
CA LEU A 340 0.03 -17.02 -5.10
C LEU A 340 0.39 -18.26 -5.95
N GLU A 341 0.33 -18.15 -7.28
CA GLU A 341 0.83 -19.19 -8.18
C GLU A 341 2.36 -19.29 -8.16
N THR A 342 3.05 -18.15 -7.98
CA THR A 342 4.51 -18.09 -7.94
C THR A 342 5.06 -18.45 -6.56
N PHE A 343 4.33 -18.08 -5.51
CA PHE A 343 4.73 -18.21 -4.10
C PHE A 343 3.62 -18.92 -3.31
N PRO A 344 3.51 -20.25 -3.43
CA PRO A 344 2.45 -21.01 -2.78
C PRO A 344 2.60 -20.99 -1.24
N ILE A 345 1.48 -20.85 -0.55
CA ILE A 345 1.44 -20.73 0.91
C ILE A 345 1.50 -22.10 1.60
N ASN A 346 2.47 -22.25 2.50
CA ASN A 346 2.61 -23.36 3.44
C ASN A 346 2.09 -22.96 4.83
N TRP A 347 0.80 -23.21 5.06
CA TRP A 347 0.11 -22.96 6.35
C TRP A 347 0.68 -23.74 7.55
N SER A 348 1.53 -24.75 7.32
CA SER A 348 2.21 -25.49 8.40
C SER A 348 3.50 -24.82 8.88
N ALA A 349 3.92 -23.73 8.25
CA ALA A 349 5.09 -22.96 8.67
C ALA A 349 4.77 -22.06 9.87
N SER A 350 5.77 -21.75 10.69
CA SER A 350 5.60 -20.86 11.84
C SER A 350 5.27 -19.43 11.42
N SER A 351 4.68 -18.67 12.34
CA SER A 351 4.50 -17.22 12.17
C SER A 351 5.85 -16.53 11.94
N GLY A 352 5.86 -15.44 11.18
CA GLY A 352 7.08 -14.75 10.71
C GLY A 352 7.96 -15.54 9.73
N SER A 353 7.55 -16.74 9.30
CA SER A 353 8.25 -17.46 8.22
C SER A 353 8.03 -16.78 6.86
N VAL A 354 8.87 -17.10 5.88
CA VAL A 354 8.71 -16.56 4.51
C VAL A 354 7.31 -16.80 3.95
N SER A 355 6.70 -17.96 4.21
CA SER A 355 5.35 -18.26 3.74
C SER A 355 4.26 -17.45 4.47
N CYS A 356 4.48 -17.14 5.74
CA CYS A 356 3.61 -16.27 6.54
C CYS A 356 3.63 -14.84 5.96
N LEU A 357 4.84 -14.35 5.62
CA LEU A 357 5.04 -13.05 4.98
C LEU A 357 4.48 -12.99 3.55
N ASP A 358 4.57 -14.08 2.79
CA ASP A 358 3.95 -14.19 1.46
C ASP A 358 2.41 -14.09 1.54
N ALA A 359 1.79 -14.74 2.54
CA ALA A 359 0.35 -14.62 2.79
C ALA A 359 -0.01 -13.17 3.21
N LYS A 360 0.72 -12.61 4.19
CA LYS A 360 0.53 -11.22 4.65
C LYS A 360 0.59 -10.22 3.50
N THR A 361 1.53 -10.39 2.58
CA THR A 361 1.71 -9.52 1.41
C THR A 361 0.44 -9.41 0.56
N VAL A 362 -0.27 -10.52 0.30
CA VAL A 362 -1.51 -10.44 -0.51
C VAL A 362 -2.72 -10.01 0.31
N GLU A 363 -2.71 -10.28 1.61
CA GLU A 363 -3.80 -9.94 2.53
C GLU A 363 -3.87 -8.43 2.83
N GLU A 364 -2.72 -7.77 3.00
CA GLU A 364 -2.66 -6.38 3.48
C GLU A 364 -2.70 -5.31 2.39
N TRP A 365 -2.47 -5.68 1.12
CA TRP A 365 -2.49 -4.73 0.02
C TRP A 365 -3.92 -4.55 -0.51
N ILE A 366 -4.42 -3.32 -0.49
CA ILE A 366 -5.79 -3.01 -0.93
C ILE A 366 -5.83 -2.00 -2.08
N LEU A 367 -6.86 -2.11 -2.93
CA LEU A 367 -7.21 -1.13 -3.94
C LEU A 367 -8.21 -0.12 -3.37
N LEU A 368 -7.77 1.12 -3.18
CA LEU A 368 -8.65 2.26 -2.98
C LEU A 368 -8.95 2.89 -4.34
N GLY A 369 -10.22 2.84 -4.77
CA GLY A 369 -10.66 3.27 -6.09
C GLY A 369 -11.78 2.42 -6.66
N ASP A 370 -12.26 2.79 -7.84
CA ASP A 370 -13.27 2.02 -8.57
C ASP A 370 -12.61 0.80 -9.25
N PRO A 371 -12.97 -0.46 -8.90
CA PRO A 371 -12.39 -1.64 -9.50
C PRO A 371 -12.81 -1.85 -10.96
N THR A 372 -13.83 -1.14 -11.44
CA THR A 372 -14.31 -1.20 -12.82
C THR A 372 -13.63 -0.18 -13.74
N LEU A 373 -12.84 0.74 -13.18
CA LEU A 373 -12.17 1.80 -13.91
C LEU A 373 -11.33 1.25 -15.07
N GLU A 374 -11.62 1.70 -16.29
CA GLU A 374 -10.77 1.44 -17.45
C GLU A 374 -9.57 2.40 -17.45
N ILE A 375 -8.36 1.83 -17.48
CA ILE A 375 -7.11 2.57 -17.38
C ILE A 375 -6.67 3.08 -18.77
N GLY A 376 -6.52 4.40 -18.88
CA GLY A 376 -6.00 5.10 -20.07
C GLY A 376 -7.10 5.76 -20.87
#